data_AF-A0A4S1ZAB3-F1
#
_entry.id   AF-A0A4S1ZAB3-F1
#
_cell.length_a   1.000
_cell.length_b   1.000
_cell.length_c   1.000
_cell.angle_alpha   90.00
_cell.angle_beta   90.00
_cell.angle_gamma   90.00
#
_symmetry.space_group_name_H-M   'P 1'
#
loop_
_entity.id
_entity.type
_entity.pdbx_description
1 polymer ?
#
loop_
_entity_poly.entity_id
_entity_poly.type
_entity_poly.pdbx_seq_one_letter_code
_entity_poly.pdbx_strand_id
1 'polypeptide(L)'
;MGQIAFLRMFMLVSVPTDVNDNRRHLHVFRKGGRHLHSAAKIWIEKNGEPCVEIAESTLSAKENNLLVEAIRRHWNFINDQITKTFNGEKTMVKNIEK
;
A
#
# COMPACT_ATOMS: atom_id res chain seq x y z
N MET A 1 -3.44 -3.84 13.92
CA MET A 1 -1.98 -3.74 13.73
C MET A 1 -1.70 -3.86 12.24
N GLY A 2 -1.28 -2.79 11.57
CA GLY A 2 -1.00 -2.83 10.13
C GLY A 2 0.31 -2.10 9.84
N GLN A 3 1.26 -2.78 9.23
CA GLN A 3 2.49 -2.20 8.68
C GLN A 3 2.91 -3.04 7.50
N ILE A 4 2.97 -2.45 6.29
CA ILE A 4 3.42 -3.18 5.11
C ILE A 4 4.26 -2.28 4.22
N ALA A 5 5.57 -2.32 4.49
CA ALA A 5 6.66 -1.94 3.60
C ALA A 5 6.97 -0.43 3.43
N PHE A 6 8.25 -0.14 3.20
CA PHE A 6 8.79 1.21 3.06
C PHE A 6 9.34 1.44 1.66
N LEU A 7 8.98 2.57 1.04
CA LEU A 7 9.55 3.05 -0.21
C LEU A 7 10.17 4.44 0.02
N ARG A 8 11.50 4.54 0.18
CA ARG A 8 12.21 5.80 0.48
C ARG A 8 11.61 6.60 1.65
N MET A 9 10.79 7.60 1.30
CA MET A 9 10.10 8.55 2.18
C MET A 9 8.64 8.16 2.43
N PHE A 10 8.20 6.96 2.04
CA PHE A 10 6.81 6.52 2.17
C PHE A 10 6.69 5.23 2.96
N MET A 11 5.71 5.18 3.86
CA MET A 11 5.25 3.98 4.55
C MET A 11 3.95 3.54 3.89
N LEU A 12 3.89 2.28 3.48
CA LEU A 12 2.68 1.66 2.95
C LEU A 12 2.01 0.88 4.09
N VAL A 13 0.71 1.05 4.23
CA VAL A 13 -0.08 0.39 5.27
C VAL A 13 -1.34 -0.16 4.64
N SER A 14 -1.55 -1.47 4.76
CA SER A 14 -2.86 -2.05 4.45
C SER A 14 -3.76 -1.86 5.65
N VAL A 15 -4.93 -1.29 5.41
CA VAL A 15 -5.99 -1.16 6.40
C VAL A 15 -7.03 -2.24 6.07
N PRO A 16 -7.52 -3.01 7.05
CA PRO A 16 -8.54 -4.00 6.79
C PRO A 16 -9.79 -3.30 6.24
N THR A 17 -10.19 -3.76 5.05
CA THR A 17 -11.40 -3.44 4.28
C THR A 17 -12.33 -2.42 4.93
N ASP A 18 -12.36 -1.23 4.35
CA ASP A 18 -13.54 -0.38 4.42
C ASP A 18 -14.72 -1.25 3.94
N VAL A 19 -15.74 -1.44 4.78
CA VAL A 19 -16.87 -2.38 4.57
C VAL A 19 -17.59 -2.17 3.23
N ASN A 20 -17.38 -1.03 2.59
CA ASN A 20 -18.00 -0.67 1.31
C ASN A 20 -17.19 -1.03 0.06
N ASP A 21 -15.87 -1.21 0.17
CA ASP A 21 -15.00 -1.43 -0.98
C ASP A 21 -14.39 -2.85 -0.90
N ASN A 22 -14.98 -3.81 -1.61
CA ASN A 22 -14.51 -5.20 -1.75
C ASN A 22 -13.14 -5.32 -2.49
N ARG A 23 -12.21 -4.40 -2.28
CA ARG A 23 -10.91 -4.33 -2.95
C ARG A 23 -9.79 -4.11 -1.95
N ARG A 24 -8.67 -4.79 -2.17
CA ARG A 24 -7.45 -4.59 -1.40
C ARG A 24 -6.84 -3.24 -1.74
N HIS A 25 -6.47 -2.47 -0.72
CA HIS A 25 -5.85 -1.16 -0.89
C HIS A 25 -4.71 -0.93 0.10
N LEU A 26 -3.87 0.03 -0.27
CA LEU A 26 -2.78 0.55 0.54
C LEU A 26 -3.02 2.03 0.81
N HIS A 27 -2.76 2.42 2.05
CA HIS A 27 -2.56 3.81 2.43
C HIS A 27 -1.07 4.13 2.41
N VAL A 28 -0.73 5.21 1.72
CA VAL A 28 0.62 5.74 1.63
C VAL A 28 0.75 6.89 2.62
N PHE A 29 1.78 6.87 3.45
CA PHE A 29 2.10 7.93 4.41
C PHE A 29 3.51 8.45 4.17
N ARG A 30 3.74 9.76 4.30
CA ARG A 30 5.10 10.33 4.27
C ARG A 30 5.82 10.02 5.59
N LYS A 31 7.05 9.50 5.49
CA LYS A 31 7.98 9.22 6.59
C LYS A 31 8.29 10.54 7.31
N GLY A 32 8.03 10.61 8.61
CA GLY A 32 8.17 11.83 9.42
C GLY A 32 6.99 12.81 9.34
N GLY A 33 5.97 12.52 8.53
CA GLY A 33 4.70 13.26 8.55
C GLY A 33 3.84 12.87 9.76
N ARG A 34 2.91 13.75 10.16
CA ARG A 34 1.87 13.40 11.15
C ARG A 34 1.12 12.17 10.65
N HIS A 35 1.14 11.10 11.44
CA HIS A 35 0.61 9.76 11.13
C HIS A 35 -0.92 9.70 10.85
N LEU A 36 -1.59 10.86 10.81
CA LEU A 36 -3.04 10.99 10.76
C LEU A 36 -3.57 11.29 9.35
N HIS A 37 -2.72 11.70 8.40
CA HIS A 37 -3.18 11.97 7.02
C HIS A 37 -2.45 11.09 6.02
N SER A 38 -3.22 10.21 5.36
CA SER A 38 -2.75 9.43 4.24
C SER A 38 -2.47 10.38 3.05
N ALA A 39 -1.30 10.25 2.45
CA ALA A 39 -0.90 11.02 1.28
C ALA A 39 -1.46 10.43 -0.03
N ALA A 40 -1.77 9.14 -0.04
CA ALA A 40 -2.47 8.49 -1.13
C ALA A 40 -3.17 7.19 -0.69
N LYS A 41 -4.31 6.88 -1.30
CA LYS A 41 -4.99 5.58 -1.26
C LYS A 41 -4.82 4.92 -2.63
N ILE A 42 -4.29 3.70 -2.65
CA ILE A 42 -3.99 2.96 -3.87
C ILE A 42 -4.66 1.59 -3.80
N TRP A 43 -5.56 1.31 -4.74
CA TRP A 43 -6.07 -0.05 -4.99
C TRP A 43 -4.95 -0.91 -5.56
N ILE A 44 -4.87 -2.16 -5.14
CA ILE A 44 -3.87 -3.09 -5.65
C ILE A 44 -4.45 -4.37 -6.24
N GLU A 45 -5.75 -4.62 -6.05
CA GLU A 45 -6.42 -5.82 -6.55
C GLU A 45 -7.83 -5.47 -7.05
N LYS A 46 -8.25 -6.14 -8.12
CA LYS A 46 -9.62 -6.13 -8.61
C LYS A 46 -10.00 -7.55 -9.01
N ASN A 47 -10.96 -8.14 -8.31
CA ASN A 47 -11.47 -9.49 -8.58
C ASN A 47 -10.38 -10.60 -8.55
N GLY A 48 -9.43 -10.54 -7.62
CA GLY A 48 -8.34 -11.50 -7.53
C GLY A 48 -7.13 -11.23 -8.44
N GLU A 49 -7.24 -10.28 -9.39
CA GLU A 49 -6.17 -9.95 -10.32
C GLU A 49 -5.38 -8.70 -9.87
N PRO A 50 -4.06 -8.64 -10.14
CA PRO A 50 -3.24 -7.46 -9.88
C PRO A 50 -3.77 -6.23 -10.61
N CYS A 51 -4.22 -5.22 -9.85
CA CYS A 51 -4.78 -4.00 -10.40
C CYS A 51 -4.35 -2.82 -9.54
N VAL A 52 -3.28 -2.13 -9.97
CA VAL A 52 -2.73 -0.99 -9.23
C VAL A 52 -3.29 0.32 -9.79
N GLU A 53 -4.23 0.91 -9.04
CA GLU A 53 -4.96 2.13 -9.39
C GLU A 53 -4.91 3.13 -8.22
N ILE A 54 -4.67 4.41 -8.50
CA ILE A 54 -4.68 5.46 -7.48
C ILE A 54 -6.14 5.87 -7.25
N ALA A 55 -6.65 5.65 -6.04
CA ALA A 55 -7.99 6.06 -5.63
C ALA A 55 -8.02 7.55 -5.26
N GLU A 56 -7.06 7.96 -4.44
CA GLU A 56 -6.91 9.32 -3.93
C GLU A 56 -5.41 9.60 -3.78
N SER A 57 -4.96 10.83 -4.07
CA SER A 57 -3.56 11.21 -3.86
C SER A 57 -3.39 12.72 -3.79
N THR A 58 -2.58 13.18 -2.83
CA THR A 58 -2.09 14.57 -2.75
C THR A 58 -0.65 14.69 -3.25
N LEU A 59 -0.10 13.64 -3.85
CA LEU A 59 1.28 13.58 -4.32
C LEU A 59 1.41 14.10 -5.75
N SER A 60 2.62 14.51 -6.12
CA SER A 60 2.93 14.89 -7.50
C SER A 60 2.78 13.69 -8.45
N ALA A 61 2.54 13.96 -9.74
CA ALA A 61 2.46 12.92 -10.77
C ALA A 61 3.71 12.02 -10.79
N LYS A 62 4.90 12.59 -10.56
CA LYS A 62 6.17 11.86 -10.49
C LYS A 62 6.21 10.89 -9.31
N GLU A 63 5.81 11.33 -8.11
CA GLU A 63 5.74 10.48 -6.92
C GLU A 63 4.71 9.36 -7.09
N ASN A 64 3.55 9.68 -7.65
CA ASN A 64 2.49 8.72 -7.95
C ASN A 64 2.97 7.61 -8.91
N ASN A 65 3.65 7.98 -10.00
CA ASN A 65 4.20 7.01 -10.94
C ASN A 65 5.23 6.08 -10.27
N LEU A 66 6.14 6.65 -9.46
CA LEU A 66 7.12 5.86 -8.70
C LEU A 66 6.46 4.87 -7.74
N LEU A 67 5.40 5.29 -7.04
CA LEU A 67 4.64 4.42 -6.14
C LEU A 67 3.95 3.29 -6.90
N VAL A 68 3.25 3.61 -7.99
CA VAL A 68 2.55 2.61 -8.80
C VAL A 68 3.52 1.58 -9.37
N GLU A 69 4.66 2.01 -9.92
CA GLU A 69 5.67 1.10 -10.46
C GLU A 69 6.25 0.17 -9.37
N ALA A 70 6.57 0.72 -8.20
CA ALA A 70 7.09 -0.07 -7.09
C ALA A 70 6.05 -1.07 -6.56
N ILE A 71 4.80 -0.65 -6.39
CA ILE A 71 3.72 -1.53 -5.95
C ILE A 71 3.50 -2.66 -6.96
N ARG A 72 3.50 -2.36 -8.27
CA ARG A 72 3.39 -3.38 -9.32
C ARG A 72 4.54 -4.39 -9.26
N ARG A 73 5.78 -3.91 -9.16
CA ARG A 73 6.98 -4.76 -9.10
C ARG A 73 6.96 -5.71 -7.90
N HIS A 74 6.44 -5.25 -6.77
CA HIS A 74 6.45 -6.01 -5.52
C HIS A 74 5.06 -6.51 -5.11
N TRP A 75 4.14 -6.59 -6.07
CA TRP A 75 2.73 -6.89 -5.81
C TRP A 75 2.56 -8.20 -5.05
N ASN A 76 3.21 -9.29 -5.47
CA ASN A 76 3.15 -10.59 -4.80
C ASN A 76 3.52 -10.49 -3.31
N PHE A 77 4.61 -9.77 -3.01
CA PHE A 77 5.07 -9.59 -1.64
C PHE A 77 4.07 -8.78 -0.82
N ILE A 78 3.62 -7.65 -1.37
CA ILE A 78 2.63 -6.77 -0.71
C ILE A 78 1.35 -7.56 -0.43
N ASN A 79 0.82 -8.26 -1.44
CA ASN A 79 -0.41 -9.01 -1.33
C ASN A 79 -0.33 -10.14 -0.29
N ASP A 80 0.80 -10.85 -0.21
CA ASP A 80 1.10 -11.82 0.84
C ASP A 80 1.11 -11.17 2.24
N GLN A 81 1.75 -10.00 2.39
CA GLN A 81 1.74 -9.29 3.68
C GLN A 81 0.34 -8.85 4.10
N ILE A 82 -0.51 -8.48 3.13
CA ILE A 82 -1.91 -8.13 3.39
C ILE A 82 -2.65 -9.36 3.92
N THR A 83 -2.58 -10.49 3.20
CA THR A 83 -3.18 -11.75 3.62
C THR A 83 -2.74 -12.15 5.03
N LYS A 84 -1.43 -12.08 5.31
CA LYS A 84 -0.88 -12.36 6.65
C LYS A 84 -1.48 -11.46 7.72
N THR A 85 -1.60 -10.16 7.44
CA THR A 85 -2.22 -9.20 8.36
C THR A 85 -3.66 -9.60 8.71
N PHE A 86 -4.46 -9.98 7.71
CA PHE A 86 -5.84 -10.41 7.92
C PHE A 86 -5.96 -11.75 8.65
N ASN A 87 -5.01 -12.66 8.43
CA ASN A 87 -4.95 -13.95 9.13
C ASN A 87 -4.39 -13.83 10.56
N GLY A 88 -3.98 -12.63 11.01
CA GLY A 88 -3.31 -12.45 12.30
C GLY A 88 -1.90 -13.03 12.34
N GLU A 89 -1.30 -13.27 11.17
CA GLU A 89 0.06 -13.78 11.03
C GLU A 89 1.10 -12.65 11.11
N LYS A 90 2.33 -13.00 11.51
CA LYS A 90 3.43 -12.03 11.60
C LYS A 90 3.82 -11.53 10.21
N THR A 91 3.74 -10.22 10.02
CA THR A 91 4.20 -9.56 8.79
C THR A 91 5.71 -9.29 8.81
N MET A 92 6.25 -9.09 7.62
CA MET A 92 7.63 -8.71 7.38
C MET A 92 7.72 -7.33 6.77
N VAL A 93 8.69 -6.55 7.23
CA VAL A 93 9.03 -5.26 6.63
C VAL A 93 10.07 -5.50 5.54
N LYS A 94 9.80 -4.99 4.34
CA LYS A 94 10.76 -4.97 3.23
C LYS A 94 10.99 -3.52 2.79
N ASN A 95 12.24 -3.20 2.49
CA ASN A 95 12.59 -1.98 1.80
C ASN A 95 12.39 -2.20 0.29
N ILE A 96 11.55 -1.38 -0.34
CA ILE A 96 11.10 -1.51 -1.73
C ILE A 96 11.91 -0.58 -2.67
N GLU A 97 13.07 -0.08 -2.22
CA GLU A 97 13.90 0.89 -2.96
C GLU A 97 14.52 0.38 -4.27
N LYS A 98 14.55 -0.95 -4.52
CA LYS A 98 15.11 -1.56 -5.74
C LYS A 98 14.26 -2.73 -6.24
#